data_AF-A0A370X2X8-F1
#
_entry.id   AF-A0A370X2X8-F1
#
_cell.length_a   1.000
_cell.length_b   1.000
_cell.length_c   1.000
_cell.angle_alpha   90.00
_cell.angle_beta   90.00
_cell.angle_gamma   90.00
#
_symmetry.space_group_name_H-M   'P 1'
#
loop_
_entity.id
_entity.type
_entity.pdbx_description
1 polymer ?
#
loop_
_entity_poly.entity_id
_entity_poly.type
_entity_poly.pdbx_seq_one_letter_code
_entity_poly.pdbx_strand_id
1 'polypeptide(L)'
;MISTRPNIPYLKAAWAAHASISAGNCRQSYEEAGITFERVNHSWIVRKDDTQVSTMPLQYTRQELRLGFLGRIEMEARKAAAEMEAVLFHDLDLPDDHTMIVEVEESMRQLRRLGSRALTILIGPTQLADVPGQVYVEIRAFLDSPRACVFARRADAEGGEPSDLLAGVSKRERHPRAATYADLARRIAATLNEAIHAEATESAAHLQQHCERLQRSVCVAHG
;
A
#
# COMPACT_ATOMS: atom_id res chain seq x y z
N MET A 1 14.35 -4.79 -15.22
CA MET A 1 13.56 -4.02 -14.23
C MET A 1 13.68 -2.54 -14.56
N ILE A 2 12.57 -1.82 -14.67
CA ILE A 2 12.60 -0.39 -14.96
C ILE A 2 13.05 0.34 -13.69
N SER A 3 14.34 0.65 -13.61
CA SER A 3 15.03 1.37 -12.53
C SER A 3 14.70 2.87 -12.52
N THR A 4 13.42 3.24 -12.57
CA THR A 4 13.03 4.65 -12.49
C THR A 4 12.03 4.83 -11.36
N ARG A 5 12.38 5.74 -10.43
CA ARG A 5 11.47 6.17 -9.36
C ARG A 5 10.15 6.72 -9.93
N PRO A 6 9.03 6.58 -9.21
CA PRO A 6 7.77 7.18 -9.62
C PRO A 6 7.88 8.71 -9.64
N ASN A 7 7.32 9.33 -10.67
CA ASN A 7 7.18 10.79 -10.76
C ASN A 7 5.91 11.23 -10.02
N ILE A 8 6.05 11.56 -8.74
CA ILE A 8 4.93 11.91 -7.86
C ILE A 8 4.18 13.19 -8.31
N PRO A 9 4.85 14.31 -8.66
CA PRO A 9 4.16 15.47 -9.21
C PRO A 9 3.31 15.14 -10.43
N TYR A 10 3.87 14.34 -11.34
CA TYR A 10 3.14 13.85 -12.51
C TYR A 10 1.92 13.01 -12.12
N LEU A 11 2.09 12.04 -11.23
CA LEU A 11 1.03 11.14 -10.80
C LEU A 11 -0.14 11.93 -10.18
N LYS A 12 0.16 12.93 -9.34
CA LYS A 12 -0.82 13.85 -8.77
C LYS A 12 -1.57 14.64 -9.84
N ALA A 13 -0.86 15.20 -10.82
CA ALA A 13 -1.46 15.94 -11.93
C ALA A 13 -2.34 15.03 -12.81
N ALA A 14 -1.88 13.81 -13.11
CA ALA A 14 -2.63 12.85 -13.92
C ALA A 14 -3.91 12.38 -13.22
N TRP A 15 -3.86 12.11 -11.91
CA TRP A 15 -5.05 11.82 -11.11
C TRP A 15 -6.04 12.99 -11.08
N ALA A 16 -5.55 14.22 -10.93
CA ALA A 16 -6.39 15.42 -10.99
C ALA A 16 -7.06 15.56 -12.37
N ALA A 17 -6.30 15.43 -13.45
CA ALA A 17 -6.81 15.47 -14.81
C ALA A 17 -7.90 14.40 -15.05
N HIS A 18 -7.65 13.17 -14.62
CA HIS A 18 -8.61 12.07 -14.73
C HIS A 18 -9.90 12.35 -13.96
N ALA A 19 -9.80 12.84 -12.72
CA ALA A 19 -10.96 13.17 -11.90
C ALA A 19 -11.80 14.32 -12.48
N SER A 20 -11.15 15.34 -13.06
CA SER A 20 -11.85 16.49 -13.65
C SER A 20 -12.61 16.15 -14.92
N ILE A 21 -12.28 15.05 -15.61
CA ILE A 21 -13.02 14.64 -16.82
C ILE A 21 -13.95 13.44 -16.62
N SER A 22 -13.98 12.86 -15.43
CA SER A 22 -14.74 11.65 -15.09
C SER A 22 -16.03 11.95 -14.32
N ALA A 23 -16.98 10.99 -14.37
CA ALA A 23 -18.21 10.97 -13.58
C ALA A 23 -19.01 12.30 -13.63
N GLY A 24 -19.35 12.87 -12.46
CA GLY A 24 -20.18 14.08 -12.32
C GLY A 24 -19.62 15.33 -12.99
N ASN A 25 -18.35 15.33 -13.39
CA ASN A 25 -17.70 16.42 -14.12
C ASN A 25 -17.76 16.23 -15.65
N CYS A 26 -18.61 15.32 -16.15
CA CYS A 26 -18.73 15.04 -17.59
C CYS A 26 -19.15 16.26 -18.42
N ARG A 27 -19.84 17.22 -17.79
CA ARG A 27 -20.30 18.47 -18.42
C ARG A 27 -19.34 19.64 -18.23
N GLN A 28 -18.32 19.49 -17.38
CA GLN A 28 -17.32 20.52 -17.17
C GLN A 28 -16.46 20.66 -18.43
N SER A 29 -16.21 21.90 -18.83
CA SER A 29 -15.27 22.19 -19.91
C SER A 29 -13.84 21.85 -19.48
N TYR A 30 -12.95 21.59 -20.44
CA TYR A 30 -11.56 21.28 -20.11
C TYR A 30 -10.83 22.47 -19.47
N GLU A 31 -11.16 23.69 -19.87
CA GLU A 31 -10.57 24.91 -19.30
C GLU A 31 -10.97 25.11 -17.83
N GLU A 32 -12.24 24.94 -17.48
CA GLU A 32 -12.70 24.96 -16.08
C GLU A 32 -12.07 23.85 -15.24
N ALA A 33 -11.74 22.72 -15.88
CA ALA A 33 -11.00 21.63 -15.26
C ALA A 33 -9.49 21.92 -15.10
N GLY A 34 -9.00 23.05 -15.62
CA GLY A 34 -7.58 23.43 -15.66
C GLY A 34 -6.75 22.54 -16.58
N ILE A 35 -7.37 21.98 -17.62
CA ILE A 35 -6.73 21.16 -18.64
C ILE A 35 -6.50 22.01 -19.88
N THR A 36 -5.24 22.11 -20.30
CA THR A 36 -4.84 22.87 -21.49
C THR A 36 -4.30 21.94 -22.57
N PHE A 37 -4.40 22.40 -23.82
CA PHE A 37 -3.98 21.66 -25.00
C PHE A 37 -3.02 22.52 -25.81
N GLU A 38 -1.85 21.96 -26.09
CA GLU A 38 -0.83 22.57 -26.92
C GLU A 38 -0.60 21.68 -28.14
N ARG A 39 -0.76 22.23 -29.34
CA ARG A 39 -0.55 21.46 -30.58
C ARG A 39 0.95 21.39 -30.87
N VAL A 40 1.47 20.17 -30.96
CA VAL A 40 2.85 19.91 -31.36
C VAL A 40 2.84 18.90 -32.51
N ASN A 41 3.26 19.36 -33.70
CA ASN A 41 3.26 18.59 -34.95
C ASN A 41 1.87 17.97 -35.25
N HIS A 42 1.79 16.65 -35.13
CA HIS A 42 0.60 15.82 -35.40
C HIS A 42 -0.05 15.32 -34.10
N SER A 43 0.14 16.01 -32.99
CA SER A 43 -0.37 15.62 -31.68
C SER A 43 -0.80 16.81 -30.83
N TRP A 44 -1.61 16.52 -29.81
CA TRP A 44 -1.91 17.40 -28.70
C TRP A 44 -1.10 16.99 -27.47
N ILE A 45 -0.36 17.93 -26.91
CA ILE A 45 0.19 17.83 -25.57
C ILE A 45 -0.90 18.29 -24.61
N VAL A 46 -1.33 17.39 -23.74
CA VAL A 46 -2.37 17.69 -22.74
C VAL A 46 -1.69 17.95 -21.41
N ARG A 47 -1.98 19.11 -20.82
CA ARG A 47 -1.41 19.51 -19.53
C ARG A 47 -2.52 19.69 -18.51
N LYS A 48 -2.21 19.36 -17.26
CA LYS A 48 -3.01 19.72 -16.10
C LYS A 48 -2.16 20.68 -15.28
N ASP A 49 -2.62 21.92 -15.21
CA ASP A 49 -1.82 23.04 -14.73
C ASP A 49 -0.50 23.08 -15.56
N ASP A 50 0.69 23.03 -14.96
CA ASP A 50 1.97 23.06 -15.71
C ASP A 50 2.51 21.68 -16.12
N THR A 51 1.84 20.60 -15.71
CA THR A 51 2.34 19.24 -15.90
C THR A 51 1.73 18.58 -17.12
N GLN A 52 2.56 18.14 -18.07
CA GLN A 52 2.10 17.29 -19.17
C GLN A 52 1.60 15.97 -18.59
N VAL A 53 0.34 15.60 -18.87
CA VAL A 53 -0.33 14.40 -18.34
C VAL A 53 -0.75 13.42 -19.43
N SER A 54 -0.75 13.83 -20.69
CA SER A 54 -0.97 12.95 -21.85
C SER A 54 -0.44 13.54 -23.14
N THR A 55 -0.32 12.68 -24.16
CA THR A 55 -0.12 13.04 -25.55
C THR A 55 -1.19 12.34 -26.38
N MET A 56 -1.99 13.11 -27.10
CA MET A 56 -3.12 12.60 -27.88
C MET A 56 -2.91 12.84 -29.38
N PRO A 57 -3.45 11.97 -30.26
CA PRO A 57 -3.56 12.29 -31.70
C PRO A 57 -4.42 13.55 -31.93
N LEU A 58 -4.35 14.15 -33.12
CA LEU A 58 -5.14 15.36 -33.46
C LEU A 58 -6.65 15.15 -33.33
N GLN A 59 -7.12 13.93 -33.62
CA GLN A 59 -8.50 13.52 -33.48
C GLN A 59 -8.57 12.49 -32.35
N TYR A 60 -9.30 12.84 -31.28
CA TYR A 60 -9.52 11.94 -30.16
C TYR A 60 -10.90 12.22 -29.54
N THR A 61 -11.43 11.22 -28.88
CA THR A 61 -12.65 11.26 -28.07
C THR A 61 -12.30 11.51 -26.62
N ARG A 62 -13.25 12.01 -25.83
CA ARG A 62 -13.08 12.15 -24.37
C ARG A 62 -12.74 10.82 -23.69
N GLN A 63 -13.27 9.72 -24.20
CA GLN A 63 -12.97 8.38 -23.70
C GLN A 63 -11.51 7.99 -23.95
N GLU A 64 -10.97 8.27 -25.14
CA GLU A 64 -9.56 8.04 -25.45
C GLU A 64 -8.65 8.93 -24.59
N LEU A 65 -9.04 10.18 -24.33
CA LEU A 65 -8.31 11.05 -23.40
C LEU A 65 -8.29 10.47 -21.98
N ARG A 66 -9.43 9.97 -21.49
CA ARG A 66 -9.54 9.30 -20.20
C ARG A 66 -8.65 8.07 -20.12
N LEU A 67 -8.65 7.23 -21.15
CA LEU A 67 -7.79 6.04 -21.23
C LEU A 67 -6.31 6.44 -21.29
N GLY A 68 -5.98 7.54 -21.98
CA GLY A 68 -4.63 8.11 -21.98
C GLY A 68 -4.14 8.49 -20.58
N PHE A 69 -4.97 9.16 -19.79
CA PHE A 69 -4.63 9.45 -18.39
C PHE A 69 -4.47 8.17 -17.56
N LEU A 70 -5.38 7.21 -17.66
CA LEU A 70 -5.31 5.96 -16.91
C LEU A 70 -4.07 5.13 -17.25
N GLY A 71 -3.70 5.01 -18.52
CA GLY A 71 -2.50 4.26 -18.92
C GLY A 71 -1.22 4.88 -18.35
N ARG A 72 -1.17 6.21 -18.24
CA ARG A 72 -0.05 6.92 -17.62
C ARG A 72 -0.02 6.80 -16.11
N ILE A 73 -1.17 6.89 -15.45
CA ILE A 73 -1.30 6.67 -14.01
C ILE A 73 -0.84 5.24 -13.69
N GLU A 74 -1.30 4.24 -14.44
CA GLU A 74 -0.91 2.84 -14.27
C GLU A 74 0.60 2.63 -14.37
N MET A 75 1.26 3.28 -15.35
CA MET A 75 2.72 3.20 -15.49
C MET A 75 3.47 3.72 -14.24
N GLU A 76 3.08 4.88 -13.71
CA GLU A 76 3.71 5.45 -12.51
C GLU A 76 3.31 4.72 -11.22
N ALA A 77 2.07 4.24 -11.13
CA ALA A 77 1.60 3.41 -10.03
C ALA A 77 2.38 2.09 -9.93
N ARG A 78 2.70 1.45 -11.06
CA ARG A 78 3.54 0.25 -11.09
C ARG A 78 4.96 0.53 -10.59
N LYS A 79 5.52 1.70 -10.90
CA LYS A 79 6.83 2.12 -10.34
C LYS A 79 6.76 2.33 -8.84
N ALA A 80 5.68 2.96 -8.34
CA ALA A 80 5.45 3.13 -6.91
C ALA A 80 5.32 1.78 -6.19
N ALA A 81 4.54 0.85 -6.76
CA ALA A 81 4.41 -0.50 -6.23
C ALA A 81 5.76 -1.23 -6.18
N ALA A 82 6.53 -1.21 -7.27
CA ALA A 82 7.85 -1.85 -7.33
C ALA A 82 8.86 -1.21 -6.35
N GLU A 83 8.81 0.12 -6.18
CA GLU A 83 9.66 0.82 -5.20
C GLU A 83 9.30 0.42 -3.77
N MET A 84 8.01 0.32 -3.43
CA MET A 84 7.57 -0.16 -2.12
C MET A 84 7.92 -1.62 -1.89
N GLU A 85 7.63 -2.49 -2.86
CA GLU A 85 7.91 -3.93 -2.80
C GLU A 85 9.39 -4.19 -2.54
N ALA A 86 10.28 -3.52 -3.27
CA ALA A 86 11.72 -3.68 -3.09
C ALA A 86 12.22 -3.30 -1.69
N VAL A 87 11.66 -2.23 -1.11
CA VAL A 87 12.01 -1.80 0.26
C VAL A 87 11.42 -2.75 1.29
N LEU A 88 10.12 -3.07 1.19
CA LEU A 88 9.44 -3.96 2.13
C LEU A 88 10.05 -5.36 2.13
N PHE A 89 10.43 -5.88 0.96
CA PHE A 89 11.08 -7.19 0.85
C PHE A 89 12.45 -7.24 1.55
N HIS A 90 13.15 -6.11 1.64
CA HIS A 90 14.47 -6.05 2.27
C HIS A 90 14.40 -5.69 3.77
N ASP A 91 13.50 -4.79 4.14
CA ASP A 91 13.48 -4.15 5.45
C ASP A 91 12.46 -4.80 6.42
N LEU A 92 11.49 -5.59 5.94
CA LEU A 92 10.54 -6.28 6.82
C LEU A 92 11.15 -7.55 7.40
N ASP A 93 11.11 -7.66 8.72
CA ASP A 93 11.48 -8.86 9.46
C ASP A 93 10.30 -9.83 9.48
N LEU A 94 10.03 -10.49 8.35
CA LEU A 94 8.95 -11.47 8.25
C LEU A 94 9.35 -12.80 8.90
N PRO A 95 8.45 -13.46 9.66
CA PRO A 95 8.67 -14.84 10.08
C PRO A 95 8.83 -15.78 8.86
N ASP A 96 9.63 -16.83 9.00
CA ASP A 96 10.00 -17.74 7.89
C ASP A 96 8.80 -18.38 7.17
N ASP A 97 7.68 -18.53 7.86
CA ASP A 97 6.45 -19.10 7.33
C ASP A 97 5.53 -18.06 6.67
N HIS A 98 5.88 -16.77 6.65
CA HIS A 98 5.08 -15.71 6.07
C HIS A 98 5.51 -15.34 4.64
N THR A 99 4.53 -14.93 3.85
CA THR A 99 4.73 -14.40 2.50
C THR A 99 4.10 -13.03 2.36
N MET A 100 4.70 -12.19 1.51
CA MET A 100 4.17 -10.89 1.12
C MET A 100 3.59 -10.98 -0.30
N ILE A 101 2.34 -10.56 -0.46
CA ILE A 101 1.63 -10.49 -1.73
C ILE A 101 1.29 -9.04 -2.04
N VAL A 102 1.86 -8.51 -3.12
CA VAL A 102 1.54 -7.17 -3.62
C VAL A 102 0.49 -7.30 -4.73
N GLU A 103 -0.75 -6.84 -4.47
CA GLU A 103 -1.88 -7.02 -5.40
C GLU A 103 -1.89 -5.99 -6.55
N VAL A 104 -0.79 -5.90 -7.31
CA VAL A 104 -0.63 -4.89 -8.37
C VAL A 104 -1.72 -5.05 -9.44
N GLU A 105 -1.94 -6.25 -9.96
CA GLU A 105 -2.86 -6.45 -11.09
C GLU A 105 -4.32 -6.22 -10.72
N GLU A 106 -4.74 -6.63 -9.51
CA GLU A 106 -6.08 -6.35 -9.02
C GLU A 106 -6.25 -4.85 -8.74
N SER A 107 -5.24 -4.19 -8.17
CA SER A 107 -5.24 -2.74 -7.98
C SER A 107 -5.36 -1.98 -9.31
N MET A 108 -4.65 -2.41 -10.36
CA MET A 108 -4.76 -1.80 -11.69
C MET A 108 -6.11 -2.08 -12.34
N ARG A 109 -6.71 -3.26 -12.09
CA ARG A 109 -8.07 -3.57 -12.53
C ARG A 109 -9.09 -2.66 -11.85
N GLN A 110 -8.98 -2.44 -10.54
CA GLN A 110 -9.84 -1.53 -9.79
C GLN A 110 -9.64 -0.07 -10.21
N LEU A 111 -8.40 0.34 -10.52
CA LEU A 111 -8.10 1.65 -11.11
C LEU A 111 -8.87 1.87 -12.41
N ARG A 112 -8.82 0.91 -13.35
CA ARG A 112 -9.49 1.04 -14.65
C ARG A 112 -11.02 1.03 -14.53
N ARG A 113 -11.57 0.25 -13.59
CA ARG A 113 -13.02 0.10 -13.41
C ARG A 113 -13.66 1.20 -12.57
N LEU A 114 -13.02 1.53 -11.45
CA LEU A 114 -13.60 2.36 -10.38
C LEU A 114 -12.82 3.66 -10.16
N GLY A 115 -11.66 3.84 -10.80
CA GLY A 115 -10.75 4.94 -10.47
C GLY A 115 -10.11 4.78 -9.08
N SER A 116 -10.02 3.54 -8.58
CA SER A 116 -9.38 3.25 -7.30
C SER A 116 -7.92 3.70 -7.32
N ARG A 117 -7.49 4.29 -6.20
CA ARG A 117 -6.13 4.76 -5.97
C ARG A 117 -5.39 3.87 -4.99
N ALA A 118 -6.02 2.81 -4.49
CA ALA A 118 -5.43 1.96 -3.47
C ALA A 118 -4.57 0.87 -4.13
N LEU A 119 -3.41 0.62 -3.53
CA LEU A 119 -2.61 -0.59 -3.68
C LEU A 119 -2.73 -1.37 -2.37
N THR A 120 -3.17 -2.62 -2.46
CA THR A 120 -3.20 -3.53 -1.32
C THR A 120 -1.93 -4.38 -1.32
N ILE A 121 -1.29 -4.46 -0.15
CA ILE A 121 -0.20 -5.40 0.12
C ILE A 121 -0.63 -6.23 1.34
N LEU A 122 -0.60 -7.54 1.18
CA LEU A 122 -0.98 -8.50 2.22
C LEU A 122 0.25 -9.25 2.67
N ILE A 123 0.37 -9.45 3.98
CA ILE A 123 1.39 -10.30 4.57
C ILE A 123 0.68 -11.28 5.48
N GLY A 124 1.03 -12.56 5.36
CA GLY A 124 0.45 -13.61 6.18
C GLY A 124 1.15 -14.94 5.96
N PRO A 125 0.74 -15.97 6.70
CA PRO A 125 1.32 -17.31 6.61
C PRO A 125 1.14 -17.91 5.21
N THR A 126 2.15 -18.63 4.76
CA THR A 126 2.23 -19.30 3.45
C THR A 126 1.27 -20.47 3.36
N GLN A 127 1.01 -21.13 4.49
CA GLN A 127 0.00 -22.19 4.61
C GLN A 127 -1.13 -21.69 5.51
N LEU A 128 -2.36 -21.79 5.02
CA LEU A 128 -3.60 -21.52 5.77
C LEU A 128 -3.89 -22.59 6.85
N ALA A 129 -2.88 -23.32 7.32
CA ALA A 129 -3.08 -24.18 8.49
C ALA A 129 -3.43 -23.26 9.67
N ASP A 130 -4.46 -23.62 10.44
CA ASP A 130 -4.88 -22.93 11.68
C ASP A 130 -3.78 -23.09 12.74
N VAL A 131 -2.64 -22.43 12.51
CA VAL A 131 -1.57 -22.38 13.49
C VAL A 131 -1.92 -21.24 14.44
N PRO A 132 -2.18 -21.54 15.72
CA PRO A 132 -2.43 -20.51 16.72
C PRO A 132 -1.32 -19.45 16.73
N GLY A 133 -1.67 -18.16 16.76
CA GLY A 133 -0.71 -17.05 16.87
C GLY A 133 -0.17 -16.46 15.55
N GLN A 134 -0.76 -16.79 14.40
CA GLN A 134 -0.37 -16.23 13.10
C GLN A 134 -0.60 -14.72 13.00
N VAL A 135 0.33 -14.02 12.34
CA VAL A 135 0.26 -12.58 12.09
C VAL A 135 -0.27 -12.32 10.68
N TYR A 136 -1.21 -11.39 10.59
CA TYR A 136 -1.78 -10.93 9.32
C TYR A 136 -1.63 -9.42 9.24
N VAL A 137 -1.01 -8.94 8.18
CA VAL A 137 -0.85 -7.51 7.91
C VAL A 137 -1.55 -7.15 6.60
N GLU A 138 -2.28 -6.05 6.62
CA GLU A 138 -2.82 -5.41 5.43
C GLU A 138 -2.29 -3.98 5.37
N ILE A 139 -1.64 -3.65 4.25
CA ILE A 139 -1.19 -2.30 3.93
C ILE A 139 -2.04 -1.80 2.76
N ARG A 140 -2.71 -0.67 2.96
CA ARG A 140 -3.42 0.06 1.90
C ARG A 140 -2.66 1.32 1.55
N ALA A 141 -1.77 1.23 0.56
CA ALA A 141 -1.02 2.37 0.05
C ALA A 141 -1.86 3.16 -0.97
N PHE A 142 -1.77 4.49 -0.94
CA PHE A 142 -2.47 5.33 -1.90
C PHE A 142 -1.52 5.76 -3.02
N LEU A 143 -1.92 5.52 -4.26
CA LEU A 143 -1.14 5.76 -5.47
C LEU A 143 -1.32 7.18 -6.02
N ASP A 144 -1.90 8.10 -5.26
CA ASP A 144 -1.98 9.53 -5.59
C ASP A 144 -0.99 10.39 -4.81
N SER A 145 -0.47 9.85 -3.71
CA SER A 145 0.45 10.51 -2.78
C SER A 145 1.09 9.47 -1.87
N PRO A 146 2.36 9.59 -1.45
CA PRO A 146 2.99 8.59 -0.57
C PRO A 146 2.39 8.61 0.84
N ARG A 147 1.30 7.88 1.01
CA ARG A 147 0.60 7.66 2.28
C ARG A 147 -0.02 6.26 2.29
N ALA A 148 -0.22 5.70 3.46
CA ALA A 148 -0.86 4.40 3.62
C ALA A 148 -1.78 4.35 4.85
N CYS A 149 -2.59 3.30 4.93
CA CYS A 149 -3.13 2.77 6.18
C CYS A 149 -2.50 1.41 6.43
N VAL A 150 -2.07 1.15 7.66
CA VAL A 150 -1.46 -0.12 8.08
C VAL A 150 -2.34 -0.77 9.13
N PHE A 151 -2.65 -2.05 8.91
CA PHE A 151 -3.40 -2.89 9.83
C PHE A 151 -2.57 -4.14 10.09
N ALA A 152 -2.36 -4.50 11.36
CA ALA A 152 -1.72 -5.75 11.72
C ALA A 152 -2.51 -6.42 12.84
N ARG A 153 -2.87 -7.67 12.65
CA ARG A 153 -3.66 -8.46 13.59
C ARG A 153 -3.00 -9.81 13.80
N ARG A 154 -3.22 -10.39 14.97
CA ARG A 154 -2.82 -11.76 15.28
C ARG A 154 -4.05 -12.62 15.48
N ALA A 155 -4.06 -13.80 14.87
CA ALA A 155 -5.09 -14.80 15.13
C ALA A 155 -4.95 -15.33 16.56
N ASP A 156 -6.07 -15.41 17.28
CA ASP A 156 -6.09 -16.01 18.60
C ASP A 156 -5.89 -17.53 18.50
N ALA A 157 -5.14 -18.06 19.45
CA ALA A 157 -4.80 -19.47 19.49
C ALA A 157 -6.00 -20.38 19.79
N GLU A 158 -6.97 -19.84 20.53
CA GLU A 158 -8.14 -20.56 21.00
C GLU A 158 -9.39 -20.28 20.12
N GLY A 159 -9.19 -19.62 18.97
CA GLY A 159 -10.27 -19.28 18.03
C GLY A 159 -11.10 -18.06 18.44
N GLY A 160 -10.62 -17.27 19.40
CA GLY A 160 -11.22 -15.99 19.81
C GLY A 160 -11.01 -14.84 18.82
N GLU A 161 -11.35 -13.62 19.25
CA GLU A 161 -11.20 -12.44 18.41
C GLU A 161 -9.72 -12.11 18.15
N PRO A 162 -9.33 -11.81 16.89
CA PRO A 162 -7.97 -11.42 16.56
C PRO A 162 -7.52 -10.17 17.32
N SER A 163 -6.31 -10.19 17.90
CA SER A 163 -5.75 -9.03 18.61
C SER A 163 -5.10 -8.05 17.63
N ASP A 164 -5.37 -6.74 17.77
CA ASP A 164 -4.71 -5.68 17.00
C ASP A 164 -3.29 -5.42 17.52
N LEU A 165 -2.28 -5.79 16.73
CA LEU A 165 -0.86 -5.65 17.09
C LEU A 165 -0.42 -4.17 17.12
N LEU A 166 -1.18 -3.28 16.50
CA LEU A 166 -0.88 -1.86 16.48
C LEU A 166 -1.67 -1.09 17.54
N ALA A 167 -2.37 -1.76 18.47
CA ALA A 167 -3.25 -1.16 19.49
C ALA A 167 -2.60 0.05 20.20
N GLY A 168 -1.34 -0.08 20.63
CA GLY A 168 -0.58 0.99 21.30
C GLY A 168 0.12 2.00 20.39
N VAL A 169 0.14 1.76 19.08
CA VAL A 169 0.85 2.58 18.09
C VAL A 169 0.06 3.84 17.77
N SER A 170 0.76 4.97 17.58
CA SER A 170 0.10 6.25 17.33
C SER A 170 -0.67 6.26 16.00
N LYS A 171 -1.69 7.12 15.90
CA LYS A 171 -2.45 7.29 14.65
C LYS A 171 -1.56 7.67 13.46
N ARG A 172 -0.47 8.42 13.68
CA ARG A 172 0.45 8.86 12.63
C ARG A 172 1.29 7.72 12.07
N GLU A 173 1.62 6.74 12.88
CA GLU A 173 2.36 5.54 12.48
C GLU A 173 1.46 4.52 11.79
N ARG A 174 0.18 4.41 12.22
CA ARG A 174 -0.84 3.62 11.49
C ARG A 174 -1.25 4.25 10.16
N HIS A 175 -1.06 5.55 9.99
CA HIS A 175 -1.39 6.30 8.78
C HIS A 175 -0.17 7.07 8.25
N PRO A 176 0.92 6.37 7.90
CA PRO A 176 2.18 7.03 7.60
C PRO A 176 2.06 7.86 6.34
N ARG A 177 2.82 8.95 6.30
CA ARG A 177 2.98 9.83 5.14
C ARG A 177 4.46 10.09 4.92
N ALA A 178 4.87 10.21 3.67
CA ALA A 178 6.25 10.49 3.31
C ALA A 178 6.35 11.33 2.02
N ALA A 179 7.58 11.75 1.69
CA ALA A 179 7.86 12.45 0.45
C ALA A 179 8.01 11.49 -0.75
N THR A 180 8.40 10.24 -0.50
CA THR A 180 8.61 9.20 -1.53
C THR A 180 7.96 7.88 -1.10
N TYR A 181 7.72 6.97 -2.05
CA TYR A 181 7.17 5.64 -1.74
C TYR A 181 8.21 4.74 -1.06
N ALA A 182 9.50 4.91 -1.37
CA ALA A 182 10.59 4.29 -0.62
C ALA A 182 10.60 4.71 0.87
N ASP A 183 10.48 6.01 1.16
CA ASP A 183 10.42 6.50 2.55
C ASP A 183 9.14 6.04 3.27
N LEU A 184 8.03 5.94 2.53
CA LEU A 184 6.78 5.40 3.06
C LEU A 184 6.96 3.94 3.46
N ALA A 185 7.54 3.12 2.57
CA ALA A 185 7.80 1.70 2.81
C ALA A 185 8.74 1.48 4.01
N ARG A 186 9.82 2.27 4.12
CA ARG A 186 10.72 2.23 5.29
C ARG A 186 10.00 2.51 6.61
N ARG A 187 9.12 3.52 6.63
CA ARG A 187 8.32 3.85 7.83
C ARG A 187 7.37 2.72 8.20
N ILE A 188 6.71 2.13 7.20
CA ILE A 188 5.82 0.98 7.40
C ILE A 188 6.61 -0.20 7.97
N ALA A 189 7.77 -0.52 7.39
CA ALA A 189 8.62 -1.61 7.86
C ALA A 189 9.07 -1.41 9.31
N ALA A 190 9.55 -0.22 9.66
CA ALA A 190 9.95 0.10 11.03
C ALA A 190 8.80 -0.11 12.03
N THR A 191 7.59 0.40 11.71
CA THR A 191 6.41 0.24 12.56
C THR A 191 5.97 -1.21 12.70
N LEU A 192 6.04 -2.00 11.63
CA LEU A 192 5.67 -3.41 11.66
C LEU A 192 6.69 -4.27 12.41
N ASN A 193 7.99 -4.08 12.16
CA ASN A 193 9.04 -4.82 12.86
C ASN A 193 8.97 -4.54 14.37
N GLU A 194 8.77 -3.28 14.78
CA GLU A 194 8.60 -2.95 16.21
C GLU A 194 7.41 -3.70 16.84
N ALA A 195 6.25 -3.72 16.15
CA ALA A 195 5.07 -4.42 16.63
C ALA A 195 5.25 -5.95 16.68
N ILE A 196 5.93 -6.54 15.68
CA ILE A 196 6.19 -7.98 15.60
C ILE A 196 7.20 -8.40 16.69
N HIS A 197 8.27 -7.61 16.90
CA HIS A 197 9.32 -7.91 17.89
C HIS A 197 8.86 -7.69 19.34
N ALA A 198 8.06 -6.65 19.60
CA ALA A 198 7.48 -6.42 20.92
C ALA A 198 6.65 -7.64 21.35
N GLU A 199 5.86 -8.19 20.43
CA GLU A 199 5.04 -9.36 20.72
C GLU A 199 5.86 -10.64 20.91
N ALA A 200 6.90 -10.87 20.08
CA ALA A 200 7.79 -12.01 20.26
C ALA A 200 8.42 -12.03 21.66
N THR A 201 8.73 -10.84 22.20
CA THR A 201 9.29 -10.68 23.54
C THR A 201 8.25 -10.98 24.63
N GLU A 202 7.02 -10.49 24.51
CA GLU A 202 5.94 -10.77 25.45
C GLU A 202 5.56 -12.25 25.48
N SER A 203 5.46 -12.88 24.31
CA SER A 203 5.19 -14.30 24.17
C SER A 203 6.29 -15.17 24.79
N ALA A 204 7.57 -14.82 24.60
CA ALA A 204 8.69 -15.53 25.23
C ALA A 204 8.67 -15.39 26.77
N ALA A 205 8.38 -14.20 27.30
CA ALA A 205 8.27 -13.96 28.73
C ALA A 205 7.13 -14.76 29.39
N HIS A 206 5.98 -14.86 28.71
CA HIS A 206 4.83 -15.62 29.21
C HIS A 206 5.12 -17.14 29.25
N LEU A 207 5.76 -17.67 28.20
CA LEU A 207 6.20 -19.07 28.15
C LEU A 207 7.22 -19.39 29.24
N GLN A 208 8.19 -18.50 29.47
CA GLN A 208 9.19 -18.68 30.52
C GLN A 208 8.56 -18.69 31.92
N GLN A 209 7.61 -17.78 32.20
CA GLN A 209 6.85 -17.81 33.47
C GLN A 209 6.01 -19.08 33.62
N HIS A 210 5.40 -19.58 32.54
CA HIS A 210 4.63 -20.82 32.58
C HIS A 210 5.53 -22.04 32.88
N CYS A 211 6.69 -22.14 32.23
CA CYS A 211 7.69 -23.17 32.49
C CYS A 211 8.21 -23.11 33.94
N GLU A 212 8.52 -21.92 34.46
CA GLU A 212 8.96 -21.74 35.85
C GLU A 212 7.86 -22.14 36.86
N ARG A 213 6.58 -21.84 36.58
CA ARG A 213 5.45 -22.30 37.40
C ARG A 213 5.30 -23.82 37.39
N LEU A 214 5.42 -24.45 36.22
CA LEU A 214 5.36 -25.92 36.12
C LEU A 214 6.52 -26.59 36.87
N GLN A 215 7.74 -26.06 36.76
CA GLN A 215 8.91 -26.59 37.49
C GLN A 215 8.73 -26.49 39.01
N ARG A 216 8.20 -25.37 39.52
CA ARG A 216 7.91 -25.21 40.96
C ARG A 216 6.83 -26.18 41.44
N SER A 217 5.78 -26.41 40.66
CA SER A 217 4.70 -27.34 41.02
C SER A 217 5.16 -28.80 41.09
N VAL A 218 6.10 -29.21 40.23
CA VAL A 218 6.64 -30.58 40.23
C VAL A 218 7.55 -30.82 41.45
N CYS A 219 8.33 -29.83 41.90
CA CYS A 219 9.19 -29.95 43.08
C CYS A 219 8.42 -30.04 44.41
N VAL A 220 7.22 -29.47 44.51
CA VAL A 220 6.39 -29.52 45.74
C VAL A 220 5.66 -30.86 45.89
N ALA A 221 5.46 -31.62 44.81
CA ALA A 221 4.76 -32.90 44.85
C ALA A 221 5.64 -34.10 45.25
N HIS A 222 6.95 -33.91 45.45
CA HIS A 222 7.92 -34.98 45.74
C HIS A 222 8.70 -34.79 47.08
N GLY A 223 8.25 -33.89 47.95
CA GLY A 223 8.80 -33.70 49.31
C GLY A 223 7.73 -33.91 50.36
#